data_AF-A0A2V6KZH8-F1
#
_entry.id   AF-A0A2V6KZH8-F1
#
_cell.length_a   1.000
_cell.length_b   1.000
_cell.length_c   1.000
_cell.angle_alpha   90.00
_cell.angle_beta   90.00
_cell.angle_gamma   90.00
#
_symmetry.space_group_name_H-M   'P 1'
#
loop_
_entity.id
_entity.type
_entity.pdbx_description
1 polymer ?
#
loop_
_entity_poly.entity_id
_entity_poly.type
_entity_poly.pdbx_seq_one_letter_code
_entity_poly.pdbx_strand_id
1 'polypeptide(L)'
;CGSGYEEAAVVVRSGLALDQVRTVAVPQPGGIKDLTANGLMRSLGWDDQVKKIRQPSGDGAILTLVGQGADAAAMVEPYATMLQELGIGYVARRTGDLWPGAPGCALATSRRFLRERPDLVKRAVAAFVRGSQAIDQAPDEAATIGGAYIGVSPEFVRAALEHNR
;
A
#
# COMPACT_ATOMS: atom_id res chain seq x y z
N CYS A 1 -11.83 -2.23 -0.51
CA CYS A 1 -10.36 -2.28 -0.64
C CYS A 1 -9.81 -0.88 -0.37
N GLY A 2 -8.94 -0.73 0.63
CA GLY A 2 -8.23 0.52 0.95
C GLY A 2 -7.18 0.90 -0.09
N SER A 3 -7.51 0.78 -1.37
CA SER A 3 -6.66 1.08 -2.54
C SER A 3 -7.22 2.25 -3.36
N GLY A 4 -8.01 3.12 -2.73
CA GLY A 4 -8.69 4.22 -3.43
C GLY A 4 -7.71 5.33 -3.81
N TYR A 5 -6.92 5.78 -2.84
CA TYR A 5 -5.88 6.80 -2.98
C TYR A 5 -4.91 6.70 -1.78
N GLU A 6 -3.70 7.23 -1.93
CA GLU A 6 -2.70 7.35 -0.85
C GLU A 6 -2.23 6.04 -0.18
N GLU A 7 -2.35 4.92 -0.91
CA GLU A 7 -2.20 3.55 -0.38
C GLU A 7 -0.79 3.14 0.11
N ALA A 8 0.26 3.89 -0.24
CA ALA A 8 1.64 3.49 0.01
C ALA A 8 2.28 4.27 1.16
N ALA A 9 3.15 3.59 1.90
CA ALA A 9 3.86 4.13 3.06
C ALA A 9 5.31 3.63 3.10
N VAL A 10 6.14 4.30 3.90
CA VAL A 10 7.43 3.78 4.34
C VAL A 10 7.34 3.44 5.82
N VAL A 11 7.62 2.19 6.16
CA VAL A 11 7.65 1.71 7.55
C VAL A 11 9.09 1.51 7.96
N VAL A 12 9.46 2.06 9.11
CA VAL A 12 10.78 1.88 9.74
C VAL A 12 10.64 0.86 10.85
N ARG A 13 11.61 -0.06 10.95
CA ARG A 13 11.66 -1.08 11.98
C ARG A 13 11.68 -0.44 13.37
N SER A 14 10.94 -1.05 14.30
CA SER A 14 10.84 -0.56 15.67
C SER A 14 12.21 -0.47 16.34
N GLY A 15 12.42 0.57 17.14
CA GLY A 15 13.69 0.85 17.81
C GLY A 15 14.74 1.59 16.98
N LEU A 16 14.48 1.90 15.70
CA LEU A 16 15.37 2.73 14.88
C LEU A 16 14.82 4.14 14.68
N ALA A 17 15.68 5.14 14.87
CA ALA A 17 15.42 6.51 14.46
C ALA A 17 15.62 6.69 12.94
N LEU A 18 14.99 7.72 12.36
CA LEU A 18 15.02 7.97 10.92
C LEU A 18 16.42 8.19 10.35
N ASP A 19 17.32 8.78 11.13
CA ASP A 19 18.72 9.04 10.77
C ASP A 19 19.64 7.80 10.89
N GLN A 20 19.13 6.74 11.52
CA GLN A 20 19.84 5.45 11.65
C GLN A 20 19.55 4.50 10.47
N VAL A 21 18.55 4.79 9.64
CA VAL A 21 18.16 3.95 8.50
C VAL A 21 19.28 3.91 7.46
N ARG A 22 19.77 2.71 7.13
CA ARG A 22 20.80 2.48 6.10
C ARG A 22 20.31 1.62 4.94
N THR A 23 19.25 0.86 5.15
CA THR A 23 18.66 -0.02 4.14
C THR A 23 17.15 0.10 4.06
N VAL A 24 16.60 0.14 2.85
CA VAL A 24 15.14 0.11 2.61
C VAL A 24 14.82 -1.03 1.65
N ALA A 25 13.94 -1.94 2.06
CA ALA A 25 13.36 -2.95 1.17
C ALA A 25 12.32 -2.31 0.25
N VAL A 26 12.47 -2.51 -1.05
CA VAL A 26 11.62 -1.92 -2.09
C VAL A 26 11.26 -2.96 -3.16
N PRO A 27 10.09 -2.88 -3.80
CA PRO A 27 9.71 -3.80 -4.87
C PRO A 27 10.57 -3.59 -6.14
N GLN A 28 10.31 -4.38 -7.18
CA GLN A 28 10.99 -4.25 -8.48
C GLN A 28 10.77 -2.87 -9.12
N PRO A 29 11.73 -2.40 -9.96
CA PRO A 29 11.63 -1.10 -10.62
C PRO A 29 10.46 -0.97 -11.61
N GLY A 30 9.97 0.25 -11.79
CA GLY A 30 9.12 0.64 -12.93
C GLY A 30 7.60 0.65 -12.69
N GLY A 31 7.13 0.19 -11.53
CA GLY A 31 5.72 0.27 -11.15
C GLY A 31 5.39 1.49 -10.27
N ILE A 32 4.10 1.75 -10.04
CA ILE A 32 3.65 2.83 -9.15
C ILE A 32 4.25 2.70 -7.73
N LYS A 33 4.41 1.47 -7.23
CA LYS A 33 5.01 1.19 -5.92
C LYS A 33 6.49 1.56 -5.84
N ASP A 34 7.23 1.47 -6.96
CA ASP A 34 8.62 1.94 -7.03
C ASP A 34 8.66 3.47 -7.08
N LEU A 35 7.76 4.11 -7.84
CA LEU A 35 7.65 5.56 -7.89
C LEU A 35 7.30 6.17 -6.52
N THR A 36 6.30 5.63 -5.82
CA THR A 36 5.92 6.08 -4.47
C THR A 36 7.01 5.79 -3.46
N ALA A 37 7.64 4.62 -3.48
CA ALA A 37 8.78 4.32 -2.62
C ALA A 37 9.92 5.33 -2.81
N ASN A 38 10.30 5.62 -4.06
CA ASN A 38 11.33 6.61 -4.36
C ASN A 38 10.93 8.02 -3.93
N GLY A 39 9.67 8.43 -4.15
CA GLY A 39 9.16 9.73 -3.70
C GLY A 39 9.20 9.88 -2.18
N LEU A 40 8.76 8.85 -1.45
CA LEU A 40 8.78 8.84 0.01
C LEU A 40 10.22 8.87 0.55
N MET A 41 11.13 8.05 -0.01
CA MET A 41 12.55 8.08 0.35
C MET A 41 13.19 9.47 0.11
N ARG A 42 12.92 10.10 -1.05
CA ARG A 42 13.36 11.47 -1.36
C ARG A 42 12.95 12.45 -0.29
N SER A 43 11.68 12.39 0.06
CA SER A 43 11.08 13.31 1.01
C SER A 43 11.65 13.14 2.43
N LEU A 44 12.20 11.96 2.75
CA LEU A 44 12.93 11.66 3.99
C LEU A 44 14.44 11.97 3.90
N GLY A 45 14.92 12.48 2.77
CA GLY A 45 16.34 12.78 2.54
C GLY A 45 17.20 11.52 2.31
N TRP A 46 16.62 10.41 1.88
CA TRP A 46 17.30 9.11 1.82
C TRP A 46 17.91 8.72 0.46
N ASP A 47 17.75 9.55 -0.58
CA ASP A 47 18.04 9.17 -1.98
C ASP A 47 19.33 8.40 -2.22
N ASP A 48 20.47 9.00 -1.85
CA ASP A 48 21.80 8.47 -2.14
C ASP A 48 22.48 7.85 -0.92
N GLN A 49 21.93 8.09 0.27
CA GLN A 49 22.51 7.68 1.55
C GLN A 49 21.98 6.34 2.07
N VAL A 50 20.86 5.85 1.52
CA VAL A 50 20.21 4.60 1.95
C VAL A 50 20.20 3.57 0.82
N LYS A 51 20.73 2.38 1.11
CA LYS A 51 20.79 1.27 0.15
C LYS A 51 19.41 0.64 -0.06
N LYS A 52 19.00 0.51 -1.32
CA LYS A 52 17.76 -0.18 -1.71
C LYS A 52 18.00 -1.69 -1.80
N ILE A 53 17.21 -2.48 -1.07
CA ILE A 53 17.16 -3.94 -1.18
C ILE A 53 15.95 -4.29 -2.03
N ARG A 54 16.20 -4.78 -3.25
CA ARG A 54 15.14 -5.06 -4.23
C ARG A 54 14.53 -6.43 -3.97
N GLN A 55 13.21 -6.44 -3.81
CA GLN A 55 12.43 -7.65 -3.61
C GLN A 55 11.57 -7.94 -4.85
N PRO A 56 11.29 -9.22 -5.17
CA PRO A 56 10.49 -9.59 -6.33
C PRO A 56 9.03 -9.16 -6.19
N SER A 57 8.53 -8.96 -4.97
CA SER A 57 7.16 -8.55 -4.66
C SER A 57 7.11 -7.59 -3.46
N GLY A 58 5.93 -6.99 -3.23
CA GLY A 58 5.66 -6.24 -2.00
C GLY A 58 5.76 -7.11 -0.76
N ASP A 59 5.27 -8.36 -0.84
CA ASP A 59 5.35 -9.33 0.26
C ASP A 59 6.81 -9.65 0.63
N GLY A 60 7.70 -9.72 -0.37
CA GLY A 60 9.13 -9.85 -0.11
C GLY A 60 9.69 -8.67 0.68
N ALA A 61 9.23 -7.44 0.43
CA ALA A 61 9.62 -6.26 1.21
C ALA A 61 9.10 -6.32 2.65
N ILE A 62 7.85 -6.80 2.84
CA ILE A 62 7.26 -7.06 4.17
C ILE A 62 8.12 -8.06 4.96
N LEU A 63 8.37 -9.23 4.37
CA LEU A 63 9.16 -10.29 5.00
C LEU A 63 10.59 -9.86 5.28
N THR A 64 11.18 -9.01 4.44
CA THR A 64 12.52 -8.44 4.68
C THR A 64 12.55 -7.58 5.93
N LEU A 65 11.54 -6.73 6.15
CA LEU A 65 11.45 -5.90 7.34
C LEU A 65 11.22 -6.76 8.59
N VAL A 66 10.25 -7.67 8.54
CA VAL A 66 9.92 -8.59 9.66
C VAL A 66 11.12 -9.47 10.02
N GLY A 67 11.83 -9.98 9.03
CA GLY A 67 13.06 -10.76 9.20
C GLY A 67 14.30 -9.93 9.52
N GLN A 68 14.16 -8.62 9.73
CA GLN A 68 15.25 -7.69 10.05
C GLN A 68 16.37 -7.63 9.01
N GLY A 69 16.08 -8.00 7.76
CA GLY A 69 17.01 -7.89 6.63
C GLY A 69 17.12 -6.47 6.07
N ALA A 70 16.24 -5.56 6.49
CA ALA A 70 16.29 -4.14 6.18
C ALA A 70 15.87 -3.28 7.39
N ASP A 71 16.31 -2.03 7.42
CA ASP A 71 15.94 -1.06 8.46
C ASP A 71 14.55 -0.46 8.25
N ALA A 72 14.15 -0.37 6.99
CA ALA A 72 12.85 0.14 6.57
C ALA A 72 12.34 -0.62 5.34
N ALA A 73 11.06 -0.43 5.00
CA ALA A 73 10.47 -1.00 3.81
C ALA A 73 9.37 -0.12 3.22
N ALA A 74 9.28 -0.12 1.90
CA ALA A 74 8.12 0.39 1.19
C ALA A 74 6.95 -0.58 1.35
N MET A 75 5.82 -0.06 1.82
CA MET A 75 4.63 -0.80 2.22
C MET A 75 3.40 -0.27 1.50
N VAL A 76 2.34 -1.06 1.52
CA VAL A 76 0.98 -0.64 1.15
C VAL A 76 0.02 -0.96 2.29
N GLU A 77 -1.08 -0.23 2.39
CA GLU A 77 -2.15 -0.57 3.33
C GLU A 77 -2.84 -1.90 2.93
N PRO A 78 -3.28 -2.73 3.89
CA PRO A 78 -3.28 -2.49 5.35
C PRO A 78 -1.99 -2.92 6.06
N TYR A 79 -0.96 -3.38 5.33
CA TYR A 79 0.24 -3.95 5.94
C TYR A 79 1.07 -2.90 6.68
N ALA A 80 1.06 -1.65 6.23
CA ALA A 80 1.72 -0.56 6.95
C ALA A 80 1.08 -0.34 8.33
N THR A 81 -0.25 -0.22 8.38
CA THR A 81 -1.01 -0.11 9.63
C THR A 81 -0.83 -1.34 10.52
N MET A 82 -0.93 -2.55 9.95
CA MET A 82 -0.73 -3.81 10.67
C MET A 82 0.64 -3.86 11.38
N LEU A 83 1.72 -3.53 10.67
CA LEU A 83 3.07 -3.58 11.25
C LEU A 83 3.27 -2.51 12.34
N GLN A 84 2.60 -1.37 12.22
CA GLN A 84 2.59 -0.34 13.24
C GLN A 84 1.85 -0.79 14.51
N GLU A 85 0.66 -1.34 14.38
CA GLU A 85 -0.15 -1.80 15.51
C GLU A 85 0.46 -3.01 16.22
N LEU A 86 1.13 -3.89 15.47
CA LEU A 86 1.90 -5.01 16.04
C LEU A 86 3.22 -4.56 16.72
N GLY A 87 3.58 -3.28 16.65
CA GLY A 87 4.82 -2.75 17.21
C GLY A 87 6.10 -3.22 16.52
N ILE A 88 5.99 -3.82 15.33
CA ILE A 88 7.13 -4.31 14.53
C ILE A 88 7.85 -3.14 13.86
N GLY A 89 7.12 -2.07 13.54
CA GLY A 89 7.66 -0.85 12.98
C GLY A 89 6.77 0.36 13.27
N TYR A 90 7.10 1.50 12.69
CA TYR A 90 6.24 2.68 12.67
C TYR A 90 6.19 3.27 11.26
N VAL A 91 5.05 3.85 10.91
CA VAL A 91 4.89 4.54 9.62
C VAL A 91 5.64 5.86 9.70
N ALA A 92 6.76 5.97 8.97
CA ALA A 92 7.57 7.18 8.91
C ALA A 92 6.93 8.25 8.00
N ARG A 93 6.30 7.80 6.92
CA ARG A 93 5.63 8.68 5.95
C ARG A 93 4.63 7.90 5.09
N ARG A 94 3.55 8.55 4.69
CA ARG A 94 2.55 8.05 3.74
C ARG A 94 2.58 8.85 2.45
N THR A 95 2.02 8.28 1.38
CA THR A 95 1.94 8.94 0.08
C THR A 95 1.12 10.23 0.16
N GLY A 96 0.08 10.28 0.99
CA GLY A 96 -0.70 11.51 1.24
C GLY A 96 0.12 12.69 1.76
N ASP A 97 1.21 12.43 2.49
CA ASP A 97 2.10 13.49 2.98
C ASP A 97 2.88 14.17 1.84
N LEU A 98 3.04 13.50 0.69
CA LEU A 98 3.82 13.98 -0.45
C LEU A 98 2.93 14.36 -1.65
N TRP A 99 1.96 13.50 -1.95
CA TRP A 99 1.04 13.63 -3.08
C TRP A 99 -0.39 13.41 -2.58
N PRO A 100 -1.00 14.44 -1.98
CA PRO A 100 -2.41 14.38 -1.59
C PRO A 100 -3.29 14.02 -2.78
N GLY A 101 -4.16 13.04 -2.61
CA GLY A 101 -5.03 12.49 -3.65
C GLY A 101 -4.31 11.62 -4.69
N ALA A 102 -3.08 11.16 -4.42
CA ALA A 102 -2.37 10.27 -5.34
C ALA A 102 -3.21 9.02 -5.65
N PRO A 103 -3.45 8.71 -6.94
CA PRO A 103 -4.25 7.57 -7.31
C PRO A 103 -3.53 6.28 -6.92
N GLY A 104 -4.29 5.34 -6.36
CA GLY A 104 -3.83 3.97 -6.13
C GLY A 104 -4.01 3.10 -7.37
N CYS A 105 -4.61 1.92 -7.17
CA CYS A 105 -4.87 0.96 -8.23
C CYS A 105 -6.09 1.35 -9.11
N ALA A 106 -6.05 0.99 -10.40
CA ALA A 106 -7.14 1.23 -11.35
C ALA A 106 -7.70 -0.08 -11.93
N LEU A 107 -9.01 -0.10 -12.21
CA LEU A 107 -9.65 -1.18 -12.96
C LEU A 107 -9.40 -0.97 -14.47
N ALA A 108 -8.71 -1.92 -15.10
CA ALA A 108 -8.39 -1.87 -16.53
C ALA A 108 -8.97 -3.05 -17.30
N THR A 109 -9.27 -2.85 -18.59
CA THR A 109 -9.64 -3.93 -19.52
C THR A 109 -8.99 -3.71 -20.89
N SER A 110 -8.96 -4.74 -21.73
CA SER A 110 -8.40 -4.63 -23.08
C SER A 110 -9.35 -3.88 -24.02
N ARG A 111 -8.79 -3.14 -24.99
CA ARG A 111 -9.58 -2.47 -26.04
C ARG A 111 -10.46 -3.45 -26.83
N ARG A 112 -9.97 -4.68 -27.04
CA ARG A 112 -10.72 -5.74 -27.71
C ARG A 112 -11.97 -6.12 -26.93
N PHE A 113 -11.81 -6.42 -25.64
CA PHE A 113 -12.94 -6.84 -24.79
C PHE A 113 -13.97 -5.72 -24.62
N LEU A 114 -13.52 -4.47 -24.51
CA LEU A 114 -14.41 -3.31 -24.51
C LEU A 114 -15.26 -3.21 -25.78
N ARG A 115 -14.66 -3.44 -26.97
CA ARG A 115 -15.40 -3.41 -28.23
C ARG A 115 -16.35 -4.60 -28.41
N GLU A 116 -15.91 -5.79 -28.03
CA GLU A 116 -16.69 -7.02 -28.20
C GLU A 116 -17.84 -7.11 -27.19
N ARG A 117 -17.65 -6.66 -25.95
CA ARG A 117 -18.60 -6.82 -24.84
C ARG A 117 -18.81 -5.50 -24.05
N PRO A 118 -19.20 -4.39 -24.69
CA PRO A 118 -19.29 -3.07 -24.04
C PRO A 118 -20.26 -3.05 -22.86
N ASP A 119 -21.42 -3.70 -22.97
CA ASP A 119 -22.41 -3.75 -21.88
C ASP A 119 -21.90 -4.51 -20.66
N LEU A 120 -21.10 -5.57 -20.87
CA LEU A 120 -20.52 -6.32 -19.78
C LEU A 120 -19.46 -5.49 -19.05
N VAL A 121 -18.62 -4.77 -19.80
CA VAL A 121 -17.65 -3.84 -19.21
C VAL A 121 -18.37 -2.74 -18.43
N LYS A 122 -19.43 -2.14 -18.97
CA LYS A 122 -20.24 -1.13 -18.28
C LYS A 122 -20.82 -1.66 -16.97
N ARG A 123 -21.37 -2.89 -16.96
CA ARG A 123 -21.88 -3.53 -15.74
C ARG A 123 -20.77 -3.81 -14.73
N ALA A 124 -19.60 -4.27 -15.18
CA ALA A 124 -18.46 -4.52 -14.31
C ALA A 124 -17.95 -3.22 -13.64
N VAL A 125 -17.80 -2.14 -14.42
CA VAL A 125 -17.42 -0.82 -13.89
C VAL A 125 -18.47 -0.31 -12.90
N ALA A 126 -19.77 -0.42 -13.22
CA ALA A 126 -20.83 0.00 -12.32
C ALA A 126 -20.84 -0.81 -11.01
N ALA A 127 -20.58 -2.13 -11.08
CA ALA A 127 -20.44 -2.96 -9.88
C ALA A 127 -19.21 -2.59 -9.06
N PHE A 128 -18.08 -2.32 -9.70
CA PHE A 128 -16.86 -1.86 -9.05
C PHE A 128 -17.09 -0.54 -8.31
N VAL A 129 -17.68 0.47 -8.95
CA VAL A 129 -18.00 1.76 -8.33
C VAL A 129 -18.93 1.60 -7.12
N ARG A 130 -19.99 0.79 -7.25
CA ARG A 130 -20.89 0.50 -6.11
C ARG A 130 -20.13 -0.18 -4.96
N GLY A 131 -19.29 -1.15 -5.27
CA GLY A 131 -18.45 -1.84 -4.27
C GLY A 131 -17.49 -0.88 -3.58
N SER A 132 -16.87 0.04 -4.32
CA SER A 132 -16.02 1.08 -3.75
C SER A 132 -16.78 2.01 -2.80
N GLN A 133 -17.95 2.50 -3.22
CA GLN A 133 -18.79 3.39 -2.38
C GLN A 133 -19.34 2.68 -1.13
N ALA A 134 -19.58 1.38 -1.20
CA ALA A 134 -20.06 0.60 -0.06
C ALA A 134 -19.03 0.51 1.07
N ILE A 135 -17.73 0.61 0.77
CA ILE A 135 -16.66 0.60 1.80
C ILE A 135 -16.83 1.77 2.76
N ASP A 136 -17.14 2.95 2.25
CA ASP A 136 -17.30 4.16 3.07
C ASP A 136 -18.53 4.09 3.97
N GLN A 137 -19.57 3.38 3.50
CA GLN A 137 -20.85 3.22 4.19
C GLN A 137 -20.83 2.09 5.24
N ALA A 138 -20.02 1.06 5.02
CA ALA A 138 -19.93 -0.13 5.88
C ALA A 138 -18.46 -0.60 6.04
N PRO A 139 -17.60 0.18 6.71
CA PRO A 139 -16.17 -0.12 6.80
C PRO A 139 -15.86 -1.41 7.56
N ASP A 140 -16.66 -1.79 8.55
CA ASP A 140 -16.46 -3.04 9.32
C ASP A 140 -16.77 -4.29 8.49
N GLU A 141 -17.84 -4.24 7.69
CA GLU A 141 -18.17 -5.30 6.73
C GLU A 141 -17.10 -5.39 5.64
N ALA A 142 -16.68 -4.24 5.10
CA ALA A 142 -15.63 -4.17 4.10
C ALA A 142 -14.29 -4.73 4.64
N ALA A 143 -13.97 -4.47 5.90
CA ALA A 143 -12.79 -5.00 6.57
C ALA A 143 -12.88 -6.52 6.76
N THR A 144 -14.05 -7.03 7.15
CA THR A 144 -14.32 -8.47 7.30
C THR A 144 -14.16 -9.20 5.97
N ILE A 145 -14.80 -8.70 4.91
CA ILE A 145 -14.69 -9.28 3.56
C ILE A 145 -13.25 -9.20 3.07
N GLY A 146 -12.64 -8.01 3.11
CA GLY A 146 -11.29 -7.78 2.61
C GLY A 146 -10.24 -8.62 3.33
N GLY A 147 -10.29 -8.66 4.66
CA GLY A 147 -9.37 -9.40 5.51
C GLY A 147 -9.36 -10.90 5.20
N ALA A 148 -10.54 -11.48 4.96
CA ALA A 148 -10.66 -12.90 4.58
C ALA A 148 -9.96 -13.24 3.26
N TYR A 149 -9.92 -12.32 2.29
CA TYR A 149 -9.26 -12.54 0.99
C TYR A 149 -7.73 -12.34 1.04
N ILE A 150 -7.26 -11.39 1.83
CA ILE A 150 -5.82 -11.03 1.88
C ILE A 150 -5.06 -11.68 3.04
N GLY A 151 -5.75 -12.40 3.92
CA GLY A 151 -5.15 -13.06 5.07
C GLY A 151 -4.68 -12.10 6.16
N VAL A 152 -5.39 -10.99 6.37
CA VAL A 152 -5.10 -9.98 7.41
C VAL A 152 -6.33 -9.85 8.31
N SER A 153 -6.10 -9.76 9.63
CA SER A 153 -7.18 -9.60 10.60
C SER A 153 -8.08 -8.40 10.24
N PRO A 154 -9.43 -8.53 10.32
CA PRO A 154 -10.34 -7.43 10.03
C PRO A 154 -10.04 -6.16 10.84
N GLU A 155 -9.48 -6.28 12.05
CA GLU A 155 -9.11 -5.12 12.88
C GLU A 155 -8.07 -4.22 12.20
N PHE A 156 -7.00 -4.78 11.63
CA PHE A 156 -5.97 -4.02 10.92
C PHE A 156 -6.48 -3.46 9.60
N VAL A 157 -7.34 -4.21 8.90
CA VAL A 157 -7.98 -3.70 7.68
C VAL A 157 -8.88 -2.52 8.01
N ARG A 158 -9.65 -2.61 9.10
CA ARG A 158 -10.55 -1.56 9.56
C ARG A 158 -9.78 -0.32 10.00
N ALA A 159 -8.68 -0.47 10.73
CA ALA A 159 -7.80 0.63 11.11
C ALA A 159 -7.18 1.30 9.87
N ALA A 160 -6.69 0.52 8.91
CA ALA A 160 -6.12 1.05 7.67
C ALA A 160 -7.12 1.86 6.84
N LEU A 161 -8.42 1.54 6.90
CA LEU A 161 -9.47 2.32 6.23
C LEU A 161 -9.63 3.73 6.81
N GLU A 162 -9.20 3.99 8.05
CA GLU A 162 -9.26 5.34 8.65
C GLU A 162 -8.19 6.27 8.09
N HIS A 163 -7.11 5.70 7.56
CA HIS A 163 -6.00 6.46 6.98
C HIS A 163 -6.20 6.81 5.49
N ASN A 164 -7.13 6.14 4.80
CA ASN A 164 -7.36 6.30 3.37
C ASN A 164 -8.71 7.01 3.07
N ARG A 165 -8.99 8.07 3.83
CA ARG A 165 -10.30 8.76 3.91
C ARG A 165 -10.22 10.26 3.67
#